data_AF-A0A9D2MHA1-F1
#
_entry.id   AF-A0A9D2MHA1-F1
#
_cell.length_a   1.000
_cell.length_b   1.000
_cell.length_c   1.000
_cell.angle_alpha   90.00
_cell.angle_beta   90.00
_cell.angle_gamma   90.00
#
_symmetry.space_group_name_H-M   'P 1'
#
loop_
_entity.id
_entity.type
_entity.pdbx_description
1 polymer ?
#
loop_
_entity_poly.entity_id
_entity_poly.type
_entity_poly.pdbx_seq_one_letter_code
_entity_poly.pdbx_strand_id
1 'polypeptide(L)'
;MSIKQGDYLKKLRTENHLSQEKLAEKLGVSRQSISKWEQGYAVPDTDNVFKLSKLYGLSVDTILNCGETDGIKTDAPAENSGTADSADTNAAFAEEKAEEPPKRKRRSWIFAAYPFIAVFVMVALGVLNSSLWKSSWICLLTIPLFYTGIFAYEKKNLLIFCYPVVVLILFFIGGFHFGLWHPLWILFLTIPIYYIGAAVSVKNKKHKH
;
A
#
# COMPACT_ATOMS: atom_id res chain seq x y z
N MET A 1 18.18 -14.09 -2.58
CA MET A 1 18.79 -13.27 -1.50
C MET A 1 18.56 -14.01 -0.20
N SER A 2 19.59 -14.22 0.63
CA SER A 2 19.43 -14.71 2.00
C SER A 2 18.83 -13.61 2.88
N ILE A 3 18.04 -13.95 3.89
CA ILE A 3 17.53 -12.99 4.89
C ILE A 3 18.68 -12.16 5.50
N LYS A 4 19.85 -12.80 5.67
CA LYS A 4 21.09 -12.17 6.14
C LYS A 4 21.54 -10.98 5.29
N GLN A 5 21.37 -11.05 3.96
CA GLN A 5 21.75 -9.98 3.03
C GLN A 5 20.82 -8.77 3.14
N GLY A 6 19.52 -9.00 3.32
CA GLY A 6 18.55 -7.91 3.52
C GLY A 6 18.80 -7.15 4.82
N ASP A 7 19.11 -7.88 5.90
CA ASP A 7 19.46 -7.30 7.20
C ASP A 7 20.76 -6.50 7.15
N TYR A 8 21.76 -6.96 6.37
CA TYR A 8 23.02 -6.24 6.17
C TYR A 8 22.80 -4.91 5.43
N LEU A 9 22.00 -4.89 4.36
CA LEU A 9 21.64 -3.65 3.65
C LEU A 9 20.91 -2.65 4.57
N LYS A 10 20.02 -3.15 5.42
CA LYS A 10 19.31 -2.34 6.41
C LYS A 10 20.26 -1.74 7.47
N LYS A 11 21.29 -2.50 7.88
CA LYS A 11 22.34 -2.03 8.77
C LYS A 11 23.13 -0.89 8.13
N LEU A 12 23.62 -1.08 6.90
CA LEU A 12 24.34 -0.04 6.13
C LEU A 12 23.52 1.25 5.97
N ARG A 13 22.23 1.13 5.69
CA ARG A 13 21.32 2.29 5.61
C ARG A 13 21.22 3.04 6.94
N THR A 14 21.14 2.31 8.05
CA THR A 14 20.98 2.88 9.40
C THR A 14 22.27 3.56 9.87
N GLU A 15 23.43 2.97 9.59
CA GLU A 15 24.75 3.56 9.86
C GLU A 15 24.97 4.87 9.11
N ASN A 16 24.39 5.00 7.91
CA ASN A 16 24.46 6.23 7.11
C ASN A 16 23.31 7.22 7.40
N HIS A 17 22.49 6.97 8.44
CA HIS A 17 21.35 7.81 8.82
C HIS A 17 20.35 8.11 7.68
N LEU A 18 20.20 7.20 6.71
CA LEU A 18 19.30 7.37 5.57
C LEU A 18 17.93 6.73 5.85
N SER A 19 16.84 7.37 5.44
CA SER A 19 15.53 6.71 5.35
C SER A 19 15.48 5.82 4.11
N GLN A 20 14.56 4.84 4.08
CA GLN A 20 14.34 4.03 2.86
C GLN A 20 14.00 4.89 1.65
N GLU A 21 13.33 6.03 1.86
CA GLU A 21 12.97 6.99 0.81
C GLU A 21 14.19 7.73 0.28
N LYS A 22 15.05 8.25 1.17
CA LYS A 22 16.31 8.91 0.77
C LYS A 22 17.26 7.97 0.04
N LEU A 23 17.32 6.71 0.47
CA LEU A 23 18.12 5.69 -0.22
C LEU A 23 17.55 5.38 -1.61
N ALA A 24 16.23 5.24 -1.72
CA ALA A 24 15.54 5.00 -2.98
C ALA A 24 15.78 6.14 -3.99
N GLU A 25 15.70 7.39 -3.52
CA GLU A 25 15.99 8.59 -4.31
C GLU A 25 17.43 8.60 -4.84
N LYS A 26 18.41 8.34 -3.97
CA LYS A 26 19.83 8.26 -4.35
C LYS A 26 20.14 7.15 -5.35
N LEU A 27 19.41 6.04 -5.29
CA LEU A 27 19.59 4.90 -6.20
C LEU A 27 18.74 5.02 -7.49
N GLY A 28 17.79 5.95 -7.52
CA GLY A 28 16.84 6.11 -8.63
C GLY A 28 15.84 4.96 -8.73
N VAL A 29 15.45 4.36 -7.59
CA VAL A 29 14.50 3.23 -7.53
C VAL A 29 13.31 3.57 -6.65
N SER A 30 12.26 2.74 -6.70
CA SER A 30 11.11 2.92 -5.81
C SER A 30 11.44 2.52 -4.37
N ARG A 31 10.85 3.22 -3.39
CA ARG A 31 10.93 2.83 -1.97
C ARG A 31 10.49 1.38 -1.73
N GLN A 32 9.51 0.91 -2.50
CA GLN A 32 9.02 -0.47 -2.41
C GLN A 32 10.10 -1.49 -2.80
N SER A 33 10.96 -1.16 -3.78
CA SER A 33 12.10 -1.98 -4.18
C SER A 33 13.08 -2.15 -3.00
N ILE A 34 13.45 -1.04 -2.34
CA ILE A 34 14.33 -1.07 -1.15
C ILE A 34 13.73 -1.93 -0.04
N SER A 35 12.43 -1.76 0.24
CA SER A 35 11.76 -2.54 1.27
C SER A 35 11.74 -4.04 0.98
N LYS A 36 11.61 -4.44 -0.29
CA LYS A 36 11.66 -5.85 -0.69
C LYS A 36 13.07 -6.42 -0.60
N TRP A 37 14.10 -5.62 -0.89
CA TRP A 37 15.51 -6.02 -0.74
C TRP A 37 15.88 -6.21 0.73
N GLU A 38 15.53 -5.26 1.60
CA GLU A 38 15.78 -5.35 3.05
C GLU A 38 15.05 -6.54 3.71
N GLN A 39 13.92 -6.98 3.14
CA GLN A 39 13.15 -8.12 3.65
C GLN A 39 13.53 -9.46 3.01
N GLY A 40 14.46 -9.46 2.04
CA GLY A 40 14.89 -10.67 1.32
C GLY A 40 13.90 -11.20 0.28
N TYR A 41 12.80 -10.50 0.00
CA TYR A 41 11.80 -10.90 -1.00
C TYR A 41 12.25 -10.66 -2.44
N ALA A 42 13.25 -9.80 -2.66
CA ALA A 42 13.80 -9.51 -3.99
C ALA A 42 15.32 -9.31 -3.92
N VAL A 43 15.99 -9.58 -5.03
CA VAL A 43 17.43 -9.33 -5.21
C VAL A 43 17.59 -7.97 -5.91
N PRO A 44 18.55 -7.12 -5.50
CA PRO A 44 18.87 -5.91 -6.24
C PRO A 44 19.47 -6.26 -7.60
N ASP A 45 19.07 -5.52 -8.64
CA ASP A 45 19.68 -5.66 -9.97
C ASP A 45 21.17 -5.24 -9.95
N THR A 46 21.96 -5.71 -10.91
CA THR A 46 23.40 -5.47 -11.02
C THR A 46 23.74 -3.99 -10.95
N ASP A 47 22.98 -3.15 -11.65
CA ASP A 47 23.12 -1.68 -11.64
C ASP A 47 22.87 -1.09 -10.25
N ASN A 48 21.92 -1.65 -9.49
CA ASN A 48 21.60 -1.18 -8.15
C ASN A 48 22.65 -1.62 -7.13
N VAL A 49 23.22 -2.82 -7.30
CA VAL A 49 24.36 -3.26 -6.49
C VAL A 49 25.57 -2.36 -6.73
N PHE A 50 25.84 -1.95 -7.97
CA PHE A 50 26.91 -1.01 -8.29
C PHE A 50 26.66 0.40 -7.74
N LYS A 51 25.40 0.86 -7.73
CA LYS A 51 25.07 2.14 -7.09
C LYS A 51 25.20 2.07 -5.57
N LEU A 52 24.83 0.95 -4.95
CA LEU A 52 25.02 0.70 -3.52
C LEU A 52 26.52 0.67 -3.16
N SER A 53 27.35 0.02 -3.99
CA SER A 53 28.81 -0.02 -3.81
C SER A 53 29.41 1.39 -3.85
N LYS A 54 29.02 2.21 -4.83
CA LYS A 54 29.43 3.61 -4.94
C LYS A 54 28.93 4.48 -3.78
N LEU A 55 27.70 4.22 -3.30
CA LEU A 55 27.10 5.01 -2.22
C LEU A 55 27.76 4.75 -0.87
N TYR A 56 28.09 3.48 -0.58
CA TYR A 56 28.66 3.07 0.70
C TYR A 56 30.19 2.95 0.69
N GLY A 57 30.83 3.07 -0.48
CA GLY A 57 32.28 2.91 -0.63
C GLY A 57 32.76 1.47 -0.39
N LEU A 58 31.90 0.48 -0.61
CA LEU A 58 32.18 -0.94 -0.40
C LEU A 58 32.36 -1.66 -1.73
N SER A 59 33.11 -2.78 -1.74
CA SER A 59 33.15 -3.63 -2.93
C SER A 59 31.81 -4.33 -3.17
N VAL A 60 31.51 -4.64 -4.43
CA VAL A 60 30.29 -5.39 -4.81
C VAL A 60 30.24 -6.74 -4.08
N ASP A 61 31.38 -7.42 -4.00
CA ASP A 61 31.50 -8.72 -3.31
C ASP A 61 31.23 -8.60 -1.81
N THR A 62 31.66 -7.51 -1.18
CA THR A 62 31.36 -7.24 0.25
C THR A 62 29.86 -7.08 0.49
N ILE A 63 29.13 -6.43 -0.42
CA ILE A 63 27.68 -6.25 -0.33
C ILE A 63 26.95 -7.59 -0.54
N LEU A 64 27.40 -8.38 -1.51
CA LEU A 64 26.83 -9.69 -1.80
C LEU A 64 27.11 -10.70 -0.68
N ASN A 65 28.27 -10.65 -0.05
CA ASN A 65 28.68 -11.57 1.02
C ASN A 65 28.32 -11.07 2.43
N CYS A 66 27.47 -10.05 2.58
CA CYS A 66 27.06 -9.50 3.89
C CYS A 66 28.22 -9.04 4.80
N GLY A 67 29.36 -8.66 4.24
CA GLY A 67 30.56 -8.35 5.01
C GLY A 67 31.33 -9.57 5.57
N GLU A 68 30.95 -10.80 5.23
CA GLU A 68 31.81 -11.98 5.45
C GLU A 68 32.87 -11.99 4.34
N THR A 69 34.03 -11.42 4.64
CA THR A 69 35.22 -11.57 3.81
C THR A 69 35.83 -12.94 4.09
N ASP A 70 35.40 -13.98 3.36
CA ASP A 70 36.28 -15.13 3.14
C ASP A 70 37.43 -14.62 2.27
N GLY A 71 38.63 -14.65 2.85
CA GLY A 71 39.76 -13.86 2.39
C GLY A 71 40.18 -14.15 0.96
N ILE A 72 40.11 -13.14 0.10
CA ILE A 72 41.00 -12.98 -1.05
C ILE A 72 41.41 -11.50 -1.12
N LYS A 73 42.70 -11.23 -0.90
CA LYS A 73 43.36 -9.96 -1.19
C LYS A 73 43.57 -9.86 -2.70
N THR A 74 43.19 -8.76 -3.35
CA THR A 74 43.96 -8.18 -4.46
C THR A 74 43.57 -6.70 -4.66
N ASP A 75 44.46 -5.84 -4.16
CA ASP A 75 45.04 -4.63 -4.75
C ASP A 75 44.18 -3.46 -5.26
N ALA A 76 44.46 -2.30 -4.65
CA ALA A 76 44.13 -0.96 -5.13
C ALA A 76 44.83 -0.64 -6.47
N PRO A 77 44.39 0.40 -7.20
CA PRO A 77 45.10 1.68 -7.04
C PRO A 77 44.19 2.91 -6.85
N ALA A 78 44.78 3.89 -6.17
CA ALA A 78 44.29 5.23 -5.89
C ALA A 78 44.48 6.21 -7.07
N GLU A 79 43.67 7.28 -7.10
CA GLU A 79 43.99 8.68 -7.51
C GLU A 79 42.66 9.48 -7.50
N ASN A 80 42.35 10.28 -6.47
CA ASN A 80 42.70 11.68 -6.17
C ASN A 80 42.34 12.73 -7.24
N SER A 81 41.37 13.58 -6.93
CA SER A 81 41.47 15.05 -7.12
C SER A 81 40.33 15.75 -6.37
N GLY A 82 40.66 16.45 -5.29
CA GLY A 82 39.75 17.42 -4.66
C GLY A 82 39.86 18.80 -5.30
N THR A 83 38.82 19.62 -5.14
CA THR A 83 38.92 21.08 -5.00
C THR A 83 37.70 21.56 -4.20
N ALA A 84 37.98 22.31 -3.13
CA ALA A 84 37.02 23.11 -2.39
C ALA A 84 36.80 24.45 -3.12
N ASP A 85 35.57 24.98 -3.17
CA ASP A 85 35.33 26.41 -2.88
C ASP A 85 33.83 26.75 -2.70
N SER A 86 33.61 27.77 -1.86
CA SER A 86 32.52 28.77 -1.76
C SER A 86 31.04 28.34 -1.83
N ALA A 87 30.27 28.46 -0.75
CA ALA A 87 29.67 29.66 -0.14
C ALA A 87 28.31 30.05 -0.75
N ASP A 88 27.33 30.17 0.17
CA ASP A 88 26.13 31.01 0.15
C ASP A 88 25.19 30.89 -1.07
N THR A 89 23.93 30.48 -0.93
CA THR A 89 22.88 31.32 -0.35
C THR A 89 21.52 30.63 -0.51
N ASN A 90 20.60 31.06 0.36
CA ASN A 90 19.13 31.00 0.24
C ASN A 90 18.44 30.00 1.16
N ALA A 91 18.42 30.41 2.43
CA ALA A 91 17.26 30.28 3.27
C ALA A 91 15.97 30.72 2.56
N ALA A 92 14.89 30.02 2.91
CA ALA A 92 13.50 30.47 2.86
C ALA A 92 12.90 30.76 1.48
N PHE A 93 12.22 29.77 0.92
CA PHE A 93 10.85 30.01 0.50
C PHE A 93 9.96 28.81 0.85
N ALA A 94 8.97 29.13 1.69
CA ALA A 94 7.67 28.51 1.81
C ALA A 94 7.62 27.01 2.17
N GLU A 95 7.32 26.78 3.45
CA GLU A 95 6.25 25.89 3.89
C GLU A 95 5.31 25.41 2.75
N GLU A 96 5.62 24.28 2.14
CA GLU A 96 4.61 23.44 1.50
C GLU A 96 4.65 22.06 2.15
N LYS A 97 4.02 22.03 3.32
CA LYS A 97 3.33 20.90 3.93
C LYS A 97 3.90 19.54 3.53
N ALA A 98 4.82 19.03 4.36
CA ALA A 98 5.10 17.61 4.45
C ALA A 98 3.76 16.85 4.56
N GLU A 99 3.29 16.28 3.46
CA GLU A 99 2.31 15.20 3.53
C GLU A 99 3.03 14.03 4.18
N GLU A 100 2.89 13.94 5.50
CA GLU A 100 3.27 12.74 6.23
C GLU A 100 2.71 11.52 5.49
N PRO A 101 3.52 10.50 5.14
CA PRO A 101 2.94 9.24 4.69
C PRO A 101 2.01 8.76 5.81
N PRO A 102 0.74 8.44 5.54
CA PRO A 102 -0.25 8.25 6.59
C PRO A 102 0.23 7.17 7.56
N LYS A 103 0.63 7.57 8.78
CA LYS A 103 0.87 6.69 9.92
C LYS A 103 -0.47 6.11 10.39
N ARG A 104 -1.11 5.26 9.58
CA ARG A 104 -2.33 4.53 9.96
C ARG A 104 -1.95 3.18 10.56
N LYS A 105 -1.38 3.19 11.77
CA LYS A 105 -1.05 1.96 12.52
C LYS A 105 -2.04 1.61 13.64
N ARG A 106 -3.26 2.15 13.64
CA ARG A 106 -4.22 1.94 14.77
C ARG A 106 -5.54 1.25 14.42
N ARG A 107 -5.78 0.88 13.15
CA ARG A 107 -7.09 0.30 12.73
C ARG A 107 -7.05 -1.21 12.44
N SER A 108 -5.88 -1.84 12.43
CA SER A 108 -5.70 -3.24 12.01
C SER A 108 -6.58 -4.25 12.74
N TRP A 109 -6.89 -4.00 14.02
CA TRP A 109 -7.74 -4.91 14.79
C TRP A 109 -9.21 -4.84 14.37
N ILE A 110 -9.71 -3.66 13.99
CA ILE A 110 -11.09 -3.48 13.49
C ILE A 110 -11.23 -4.17 12.13
N PHE A 111 -10.20 -4.13 11.28
CA PHE A 111 -10.17 -4.86 10.02
C PHE A 111 -10.28 -6.37 10.22
N ALA A 112 -9.57 -6.94 11.20
CA ALA A 112 -9.68 -8.37 11.49
C ALA A 112 -10.99 -8.71 12.22
N ALA A 113 -11.49 -7.82 13.07
CA ALA A 113 -12.67 -8.05 13.92
C ALA A 113 -13.99 -7.97 13.16
N TYR A 114 -14.11 -7.15 12.11
CA TYR A 114 -15.37 -6.97 11.37
C TYR A 114 -16.02 -8.27 10.86
N PRO A 115 -15.32 -9.23 10.22
CA PRO A 115 -15.93 -10.48 9.79
C PRO A 115 -16.41 -11.32 10.98
N PHE A 116 -15.67 -11.34 12.10
CA PHE A 116 -16.11 -12.04 13.31
C PHE A 116 -17.35 -11.38 13.93
N ILE A 117 -17.41 -10.05 13.93
CA ILE A 117 -18.58 -9.29 14.39
C ILE A 117 -19.78 -9.56 13.47
N ALA A 118 -19.59 -9.59 12.14
CA ALA A 118 -20.65 -9.86 11.18
C ALA A 118 -21.22 -11.28 11.34
N VAL A 119 -20.35 -12.28 11.54
CA VAL A 119 -20.76 -13.67 11.81
C VAL A 119 -21.46 -13.78 13.16
N PHE A 120 -20.96 -13.10 14.20
CA PHE A 120 -21.62 -13.06 15.50
C PHE A 120 -23.04 -12.47 15.41
N VAL A 121 -23.20 -11.35 14.70
CA VAL A 121 -24.52 -10.73 14.46
C VAL A 121 -25.43 -11.67 13.65
N MET A 122 -24.90 -12.35 12.63
CA MET A 122 -25.64 -13.33 11.83
C MET A 122 -26.20 -14.47 12.70
N VAL A 123 -25.37 -15.05 13.57
CA VAL A 123 -25.75 -16.13 14.48
C VAL A 123 -26.74 -15.63 15.54
N ALA A 124 -26.50 -14.47 16.13
CA ALA A 124 -27.40 -13.87 17.11
C ALA A 124 -28.80 -13.61 16.52
N LEU A 125 -28.88 -13.08 15.30
CA LEU A 125 -30.15 -12.86 14.60
C LEU A 125 -30.85 -14.18 14.25
N GLY A 126 -30.09 -15.21 13.86
CA GLY A 126 -30.63 -16.54 13.58
C GLY A 126 -31.18 -17.26 14.82
N VAL A 127 -30.55 -17.08 15.98
CA VAL A 127 -30.99 -17.67 17.26
C VAL A 127 -32.21 -16.93 17.82
N LEU A 128 -32.28 -15.61 17.67
CA LEU A 128 -33.45 -14.83 18.10
C LEU A 128 -34.72 -15.13 17.29
N ASN A 129 -34.57 -15.41 16.00
CA ASN A 129 -35.69 -15.67 15.11
C ASN A 129 -35.28 -16.61 13.97
N SER A 130 -35.80 -17.84 14.01
CA SER A 130 -35.54 -18.88 13.01
C SER A 130 -35.99 -18.50 11.59
N SER A 131 -36.92 -17.55 11.45
CA SER A 131 -37.33 -17.00 10.14
C SER A 131 -36.23 -16.12 9.51
N LEU A 132 -35.37 -15.51 10.33
CA LEU A 132 -34.32 -14.60 9.88
C LEU A 132 -33.10 -15.32 9.30
N TRP A 133 -33.03 -16.66 9.39
CA TRP A 133 -31.90 -17.42 8.85
C TRP A 133 -31.66 -17.18 7.34
N LYS A 134 -32.73 -16.88 6.60
CA LYS A 134 -32.69 -16.52 5.18
C LYS A 134 -32.11 -15.11 4.97
N SER A 135 -32.59 -14.14 5.75
CA SER A 135 -32.15 -12.75 5.70
C SER A 135 -30.72 -12.56 6.24
N SER A 136 -30.28 -13.46 7.13
CA SER A 136 -28.94 -13.47 7.72
C SER A 136 -27.81 -13.59 6.69
N TRP A 137 -28.09 -14.15 5.49
CA TRP A 137 -27.11 -14.18 4.39
C TRP A 137 -26.70 -12.79 3.90
N ILE A 138 -27.56 -11.78 4.08
CA ILE A 138 -27.26 -10.38 3.72
C ILE A 138 -26.12 -9.83 4.58
N CYS A 139 -25.94 -10.34 5.80
CA CYS A 139 -24.82 -9.95 6.68
C CYS A 139 -23.46 -10.39 6.14
N LEU A 140 -23.38 -11.40 5.25
CA LEU A 140 -22.13 -11.74 4.58
C LEU A 140 -21.78 -10.75 3.46
N LEU A 141 -22.79 -10.18 2.80
CA LEU A 141 -22.59 -9.16 1.76
C LEU A 141 -22.06 -7.82 2.31
N THR A 142 -22.20 -7.57 3.61
CA THR A 142 -21.62 -6.35 4.23
C THR A 142 -20.10 -6.45 4.39
N ILE A 143 -19.52 -7.66 4.38
CA ILE A 143 -18.07 -7.88 4.53
C ILE A 143 -17.30 -7.27 3.36
N PRO A 144 -17.57 -7.61 2.08
CA PRO A 144 -16.95 -6.92 0.95
C PRO A 144 -17.21 -5.41 0.94
N LEU A 145 -18.41 -4.98 1.35
CA LEU A 145 -18.77 -3.55 1.40
C LEU A 145 -17.88 -2.77 2.38
N PHE A 146 -17.66 -3.33 3.56
CA PHE A 146 -16.85 -2.70 4.59
C PHE A 146 -15.40 -2.51 4.15
N TYR A 147 -14.77 -3.55 3.60
CA TYR A 147 -13.39 -3.46 3.14
C TYR A 147 -13.24 -2.56 1.91
N THR A 148 -14.16 -2.66 0.94
CA THR A 148 -14.12 -1.82 -0.26
C THR A 148 -14.43 -0.36 0.07
N GLY A 149 -15.31 -0.09 1.03
CA GLY A 149 -15.61 1.26 1.52
C GLY A 149 -14.42 1.92 2.21
N ILE A 150 -13.71 1.19 3.07
CA ILE A 150 -12.50 1.71 3.73
C ILE A 150 -11.40 2.00 2.70
N PHE A 151 -11.19 1.11 1.74
CA PHE A 151 -10.22 1.28 0.66
C PHE A 151 -10.58 2.47 -0.27
N ALA A 152 -11.87 2.66 -0.54
CA ALA A 152 -12.38 3.81 -1.30
C ALA A 152 -12.11 5.14 -0.58
N TYR A 153 -12.33 5.16 0.73
CA TYR A 153 -12.05 6.33 1.57
C TYR A 153 -10.55 6.68 1.59
N GLU A 154 -9.68 5.66 1.62
CA GLU A 154 -8.23 5.86 1.59
C GLU A 154 -7.73 6.39 0.25
N LYS A 155 -8.27 5.90 -0.87
CA LYS A 155 -7.82 6.30 -2.20
C LYS A 155 -8.51 7.54 -2.76
N LYS A 156 -9.50 8.13 -2.07
CA LYS A 156 -10.37 9.23 -2.55
C LYS A 156 -10.95 8.97 -3.97
N ASN A 157 -11.10 7.69 -4.31
CA ASN A 157 -11.49 7.23 -5.65
C ASN A 157 -12.86 6.55 -5.53
N LEU A 158 -13.90 7.29 -5.94
CA LEU A 158 -15.29 6.82 -5.98
C LEU A 158 -15.47 5.61 -6.91
N LEU A 159 -14.61 5.50 -7.94
CA LEU A 159 -14.59 4.38 -8.89
C LEU A 159 -14.26 3.02 -8.24
N ILE A 160 -13.58 3.02 -7.10
CA ILE A 160 -13.16 1.79 -6.41
C ILE A 160 -14.29 1.24 -5.50
N PHE A 161 -15.32 2.03 -5.21
CA PHE A 161 -16.39 1.65 -4.31
C PHE A 161 -17.25 0.53 -4.91
N CYS A 162 -17.56 -0.49 -4.11
CA CYS A 162 -18.31 -1.65 -4.56
C CYS A 162 -19.83 -1.38 -4.56
N TYR A 163 -20.26 -0.55 -5.51
CA TYR A 163 -21.65 -0.20 -5.71
C TYR A 163 -22.58 -1.39 -6.02
N PRO A 164 -22.17 -2.42 -6.81
CA PRO A 164 -23.01 -3.60 -7.06
C PRO A 164 -23.40 -4.35 -5.79
N VAL A 165 -22.51 -4.40 -4.79
CA VAL A 165 -22.80 -5.05 -3.50
C VAL A 165 -23.85 -4.27 -2.70
N VAL A 166 -23.84 -2.93 -2.76
CA VAL A 166 -24.90 -2.10 -2.17
C VAL A 166 -26.24 -2.39 -2.82
N VAL A 167 -26.27 -2.44 -4.16
CA VAL A 167 -27.48 -2.74 -4.93
C VAL A 167 -28.04 -4.11 -4.57
N LEU A 168 -27.18 -5.13 -4.42
CA LEU A 168 -27.58 -6.46 -3.99
C LEU A 168 -28.20 -6.46 -2.59
N ILE A 169 -27.59 -5.74 -1.64
CA ILE A 169 -28.13 -5.63 -0.28
C ILE A 169 -29.53 -4.98 -0.31
N LEU A 170 -29.71 -3.89 -1.05
CA LEU A 170 -31.01 -3.21 -1.20
C LEU A 170 -32.05 -4.11 -1.90
N PHE A 171 -31.63 -4.84 -2.93
CA PHE A 171 -32.46 -5.80 -3.65
C PHE A 171 -32.96 -6.93 -2.73
N PHE A 172 -32.07 -7.53 -1.93
CA PHE A 172 -32.46 -8.60 -1.01
C PHE A 172 -33.33 -8.09 0.13
N ILE A 173 -33.02 -6.92 0.70
CA ILE A 173 -33.87 -6.32 1.75
C ILE A 173 -35.29 -6.09 1.22
N GLY A 174 -35.44 -5.48 0.04
CA GLY A 174 -36.74 -5.23 -0.56
C GLY A 174 -37.46 -6.51 -1.00
N GLY A 175 -36.73 -7.52 -1.48
CA GLY A 175 -37.28 -8.82 -1.86
C GLY A 175 -37.82 -9.60 -0.66
N PHE A 176 -37.10 -9.60 0.47
CA PHE A 176 -37.50 -10.34 1.67
C PHE A 176 -38.53 -9.60 2.54
N HIS A 177 -38.44 -8.27 2.66
CA HIS A 177 -39.37 -7.51 3.52
C HIS A 177 -40.66 -7.11 2.81
N PHE A 178 -40.61 -6.84 1.51
CA PHE A 178 -41.75 -6.30 0.77
C PHE A 178 -42.23 -7.21 -0.36
N GLY A 179 -41.53 -8.33 -0.64
CA GLY A 179 -41.88 -9.23 -1.74
C GLY A 179 -41.67 -8.60 -3.13
N LEU A 180 -40.98 -7.47 -3.21
CA LEU A 180 -40.89 -6.60 -4.38
C LEU A 180 -39.80 -7.05 -5.39
N TRP A 181 -39.71 -8.36 -5.66
CA TRP A 181 -38.66 -8.93 -6.53
C TRP A 181 -38.62 -8.30 -7.92
N HIS A 182 -39.79 -7.99 -8.48
CA HIS A 182 -39.91 -7.44 -9.82
C HIS A 182 -39.45 -5.98 -9.91
N PRO A 183 -39.99 -4.99 -9.18
CA PRO A 183 -39.57 -3.60 -9.36
C PRO A 183 -38.13 -3.32 -8.92
N LEU A 184 -37.57 -4.13 -8.01
CA LEU A 184 -36.21 -3.94 -7.51
C LEU A 184 -35.10 -4.24 -8.54
N TRP A 185 -35.42 -4.93 -9.65
CA TRP A 185 -34.45 -5.14 -10.73
C TRP A 185 -33.93 -3.84 -11.36
N ILE A 186 -34.70 -2.74 -11.26
CA ILE A 186 -34.32 -1.41 -11.77
C ILE A 186 -33.04 -0.92 -11.09
N LEU A 187 -32.77 -1.36 -9.85
CA LEU A 187 -31.53 -1.03 -9.15
C LEU A 187 -30.28 -1.57 -9.86
N PHE A 188 -30.38 -2.63 -10.66
CA PHE A 188 -29.22 -3.09 -11.43
C PHE A 188 -28.87 -2.15 -12.59
N LEU A 189 -29.85 -1.40 -13.11
CA LEU A 189 -29.62 -0.41 -14.17
C LEU A 189 -28.88 0.83 -13.68
N THR A 190 -28.86 1.07 -12.37
CA THR A 190 -28.08 2.18 -11.80
C THR A 190 -26.59 1.86 -11.74
N ILE A 191 -26.19 0.58 -11.88
CA ILE A 191 -24.79 0.15 -11.82
C ILE A 191 -23.97 0.78 -12.96
N PRO A 192 -24.34 0.67 -14.25
CA PRO A 192 -23.62 1.36 -15.33
C PRO A 192 -23.60 2.88 -15.15
N ILE A 193 -24.71 3.47 -14.74
CA ILE A 193 -24.86 4.93 -14.55
C ILE A 193 -23.88 5.43 -13.48
N TYR A 194 -23.77 4.70 -12.37
CA TYR A 194 -22.83 5.02 -11.30
C TYR A 194 -21.39 5.00 -11.78
N TYR A 195 -20.99 3.95 -12.51
CA TYR A 195 -19.61 3.83 -12.99
C TYR A 195 -19.26 4.85 -14.08
N ILE A 196 -20.21 5.20 -14.95
CA ILE A 196 -20.04 6.30 -15.92
C ILE A 196 -19.82 7.63 -15.20
N GLY A 197 -20.66 7.98 -14.23
CA GLY A 197 -20.51 9.21 -13.45
C GLY A 197 -19.20 9.24 -12.64
N ALA A 198 -18.83 8.11 -12.03
CA ALA A 198 -17.57 7.99 -11.29
C ALA A 198 -16.35 8.13 -12.22
N ALA A 199 -16.40 7.59 -13.45
CA ALA A 199 -15.34 7.74 -14.45
C ALA A 199 -15.16 9.19 -14.91
N VAL A 200 -16.26 9.92 -15.14
CA VAL A 200 -16.23 11.36 -15.48
C VAL A 200 -15.62 12.18 -14.34
N SER A 201 -16.00 11.89 -13.09
CA SER A 201 -15.45 12.57 -11.91
C SER A 201 -13.93 12.37 -11.77
N VAL A 202 -13.44 11.15 -12.03
CA VAL A 202 -12.00 10.86 -12.01
C VAL A 202 -11.25 11.55 -13.15
N LYS A 203 -11.83 11.61 -14.36
CA LYS A 203 -11.24 12.33 -15.50
C LYS A 203 -11.11 13.83 -15.20
N ASN A 204 -12.13 14.44 -14.60
CA ASN A 204 -12.10 15.86 -14.24
C ASN A 204 -11.06 16.20 -13.15
N LYS A 205 -10.78 15.28 -12.21
CA LYS A 205 -9.69 15.47 -11.23
C LYS A 205 -8.30 15.47 -11.88
N LYS A 206 -8.08 14.67 -12.93
CA LYS A 206 -6.81 14.62 -13.65
C LYS A 206 -6.50 15.85 -14.49
N HIS A 207 -7.53 16.58 -14.95
CA HIS A 207 -7.34 17.82 -15.73
C HIS A 207 -7.13 19.07 -14.86
N LYS A 208 -7.25 18.94 -13.53
CA LYS A 208 -7.15 20.06 -12.58
C LYS A 208 -5.80 20.15 -11.87
N HIS A 209 -4.92 19.17 -12.12
CA HIS A 209 -3.52 19.10 -11.67
C HIS A 209 -2.63 19.05 -12.90
#